data_AF-A0A8J3THD3-F1
#
_entry.id   AF-A0A8J3THD3-F1
#
_cell.length_a   1.000
_cell.length_b   1.000
_cell.length_c   1.000
_cell.angle_alpha   90.00
_cell.angle_beta   90.00
_cell.angle_gamma   90.00
#
_symmetry.space_group_name_H-M   'P 1'
#
loop_
_entity.id
_entity.type
_entity.pdbx_description
1 polymer ?
#
loop_
_entity_poly.entity_id
_entity_poly.type
_entity_poly.pdbx_seq_one_letter_code
_entity_poly.pdbx_strand_id
1 'polypeptide(L)' 'MLNVNPKMISRLDELERDLLTRRQHAEAERWLGEIEGIDLTLAFLRNKREQAHRRSQRSLLQIRSTAPTNAEPPST' A
#
# COMPACT_ATOMS: atom_id res chain seq x y z
N MET A 1 4.52 -8.85 -13.14
CA MET A 1 4.56 -8.43 -11.72
C MET A 1 3.20 -7.85 -11.33
N LEU A 2 2.53 -8.34 -10.27
CA LEU A 2 1.14 -7.97 -9.94
C LEU A 2 1.02 -6.47 -9.57
N ASN A 3 0.08 -5.76 -10.20
CA ASN A 3 -0.25 -4.36 -9.87
C ASN A 3 -1.41 -4.33 -8.86
N VAL A 4 -1.18 -3.76 -7.68
CA VAL A 4 -2.20 -3.65 -6.63
C VAL A 4 -2.98 -2.35 -6.79
N ASN A 5 -4.30 -2.44 -6.70
CA ASN A 5 -5.19 -1.28 -6.75
C ASN A 5 -5.01 -0.41 -5.49
N PRO A 6 -4.86 0.92 -5.60
CA PRO A 6 -4.76 1.83 -4.45
C PRO A 6 -5.89 1.70 -3.41
N LYS A 7 -7.09 1.26 -3.82
CA LYS A 7 -8.22 0.99 -2.89
C LYS A 7 -7.96 -0.19 -1.94
N MET A 8 -6.93 -1.00 -2.20
CA MET A 8 -6.58 -2.17 -1.39
C MET A 8 -5.56 -1.85 -0.28
N ILE A 9 -5.11 -0.60 -0.12
CA ILE A 9 -4.11 -0.24 0.91
C ILE A 9 -4.57 -0.69 2.30
N SER A 10 -5.83 -0.43 2.68
CA SER A 10 -6.37 -0.86 3.97
C SER A 10 -6.32 -2.39 4.15
N ARG A 11 -6.55 -3.15 3.07
CA ARG A 11 -6.45 -4.61 3.11
C ARG A 11 -5.00 -5.09 3.24
N LEU A 12 -4.04 -4.37 2.65
CA LEU A 12 -2.62 -4.66 2.85
C LEU A 12 -2.20 -4.39 4.31
N ASP A 13 -2.75 -3.34 4.95
CA ASP A 13 -2.51 -3.07 6.38
C ASP A 13 -3.04 -4.19 7.28
N GLU A 14 -4.24 -4.71 6.98
CA GLU A 14 -4.81 -5.87 7.69
C GLU A 14 -3.93 -7.10 7.55
N LEU A 15 -3.52 -7.43 6.32
CA LEU A 15 -2.64 -8.59 6.07
C LEU A 15 -1.28 -8.45 6.78
N GLU A 16 -0.73 -7.24 6.86
CA GLU A 16 0.52 -7.00 7.59
C GLU A 16 0.36 -7.31 9.09
N ARG A 17 -0.75 -6.85 9.71
CA ARG A 17 -1.05 -7.15 11.12
C ARG A 17 -1.25 -8.64 11.38
N ASP A 18 -1.97 -9.32 10.49
CA ASP A 18 -2.20 -10.77 10.60
C ASP A 18 -0.88 -11.55 10.50
N LEU A 19 -0.01 -11.18 9.56
CA LEU A 19 1.32 -11.79 9.39
C LEU A 19 2.22 -11.54 10.59
N LEU A 20 2.22 -10.34 11.17
CA LEU A 20 2.98 -10.05 12.39
C LEU A 20 2.50 -10.89 13.57
N THR A 21 1.19 -11.10 13.71
CA THR A 21 0.60 -11.97 14.74
C THR A 21 1.06 -13.41 14.55
N ARG A 22 1.00 -13.94 13.32
CA ARG A 22 1.48 -15.29 13.00
C ARG A 22 2.98 -15.45 13.24
N ARG A 23 3.78 -14.42 12.94
CA ARG A 23 5.21 -14.42 13.22
C ARG A 23 5.51 -14.58 14.70
N GLN A 24 4.78 -13.85 15.56
CA GLN A 24 4.91 -13.96 17.02
C GLN A 24 4.56 -15.38 17.52
N HIS A 25 3.51 -15.98 16.96
CA HIS A 25 3.17 -17.38 17.26
C HIS A 25 4.28 -18.34 16.81
N ALA A 26 4.81 -18.17 15.60
CA ALA A 26 5.90 -18.99 15.10
C ALA A 26 7.19 -18.85 15.93
N GLU A 27 7.48 -17.65 16.47
CA GLU A 27 8.57 -17.43 17.42
C GLU A 27 8.36 -18.18 18.74
N ALA A 28 7.15 -18.11 19.30
CA ALA A 28 6.80 -18.82 20.53
C ALA A 28 6.93 -20.34 20.38
N GLU A 29 6.52 -20.88 19.22
CA GLU A 29 6.57 -22.30 18.88
C GLU A 29 7.94 -22.74 18.29
N ARG A 30 8.88 -21.81 18.09
CA ARG A 30 10.19 -22.03 17.46
C ARG A 30 10.11 -22.66 16.06
N TRP A 31 9.10 -22.28 15.28
CA TRP A 31 8.93 -22.73 13.90
C TRP A 31 9.79 -21.88 12.94
N LEU A 32 11.07 -22.22 12.85
CA LEU A 32 12.04 -21.43 12.08
C LEU A 32 11.63 -21.22 10.61
N GLY A 33 11.18 -22.28 9.92
CA GLY A 33 10.77 -22.18 8.52
C GLY A 33 9.55 -21.29 8.30
N GLU A 34 8.62 -21.25 9.26
CA GLU A 34 7.45 -20.37 9.20
C GLU A 34 7.86 -18.91 9.41
N ILE A 35 8.79 -18.64 10.34
CA ILE A 35 9.33 -17.29 10.57
C ILE A 35 10.00 -16.77 9.28
N GLU A 36 10.86 -17.58 8.65
CA GLU A 36 11.54 -17.21 7.41
C GLU A 36 10.55 -16.91 6.28
N GLY A 37 9.54 -17.78 6.10
CA GLY A 37 8.51 -17.59 5.09
C GLY A 37 7.66 -16.33 5.32
N ILE A 38 7.30 -16.06 6.58
CA ILE A 38 6.55 -14.86 6.96
C ILE A 38 7.40 -13.60 6.73
N ASP A 39 8.69 -13.61 7.08
CA ASP A 39 9.58 -12.46 6.91
C ASP A 39 9.76 -12.10 5.43
N LEU A 40 9.93 -13.09 4.56
CA LEU A 40 9.96 -12.89 3.10
C LEU A 40 8.63 -12.29 2.59
N THR A 41 7.51 -12.81 3.08
CA THR A 41 6.18 -12.33 2.69
C THR A 41 5.93 -10.90 3.16
N LEU A 42 6.34 -10.56 4.39
CA LEU A 42 6.26 -9.21 4.95
C LEU A 42 7.09 -8.22 4.12
N ALA A 43 8.31 -8.59 3.72
CA ALA A 43 9.16 -7.74 2.88
C ALA A 43 8.48 -7.44 1.54
N PHE A 44 7.89 -8.46 0.89
CA PHE A 44 7.15 -8.28 -0.36
C PHE A 44 5.90 -7.42 -0.18
N LEU A 45 5.13 -7.65 0.89
CA LEU A 45 3.90 -6.92 1.19
C LEU A 45 4.17 -5.43 1.41
N ARG A 46 5.20 -5.10 2.21
CA ARG A 46 5.62 -3.71 2.46
C ARG A 46 6.02 -2.99 1.18
N ASN A 47 6.75 -3.67 0.31
CA ASN A 47 7.11 -3.12 -1.00
C ASN A 47 5.86 -2.84 -1.87
N LYS A 48 4.86 -3.73 -1.84
CA LYS A 48 3.58 -3.52 -2.55
C LYS A 48 2.78 -2.37 -1.96
N ARG A 49 2.75 -2.24 -0.64
CA ARG A 49 2.08 -1.16 0.08
C ARG A 49 2.66 0.19 -0.29
N GLU A 50 3.98 0.32 -0.27
CA GLU A 50 4.67 1.55 -0.68
C GLU A 50 4.37 1.92 -2.14
N GLN A 51 4.37 0.94 -3.05
CA GLN A 51 3.98 1.16 -4.45
C GLN A 51 2.52 1.62 -4.60
N ALA A 52 1.60 1.08 -3.80
CA ALA A 52 0.19 1.48 -3.82
C ALA A 52 0.02 2.91 -3.29
N HIS A 53 0.72 3.27 -2.20
CA HIS A 53 0.74 4.64 -1.68
C HIS A 53 1.26 5.64 -2.72
N ARG A 54 2.42 5.37 -3.33
CA ARG A 54 2.98 6.24 -4.38
C ARG A 54 2.01 6.46 -5.54
N ARG A 55 1.29 5.41 -5.96
CA ARG A 55 0.27 5.53 -7.02
C ARG A 55 -0.93 6.37 -6.58
N SER A 56 -1.41 6.19 -5.35
CA SER A 56 -2.51 7.00 -4.81
C SER A 56 -2.15 8.49 -4.78
N GLN A 57 -0.94 8.83 -4.35
CA GLN A 57 -0.46 10.21 -4.28
C GLN A 57 -0.32 10.82 -5.68
N ARG A 58 0.26 10.09 -6.65
CA ARG A 58 0.36 10.55 -8.05
C ARG A 58 -1.02 10.81 -8.67
N SER A 59 -1.99 9.95 -8.41
CA SER A 59 -3.37 10.15 -8.88
C SER A 59 -3.98 11.43 -8.29
N LEU A 60 -3.79 11.68 -6.98
CA LEU A 60 -4.26 12.92 -6.34
C LEU A 60 -3.58 14.18 -6.91
N LEU A 61 -2.27 14.12 -7.17
CA LEU A 61 -1.53 15.24 -7.76
C LEU A 61 -1.96 15.51 -9.20
N GLN A 62 -2.26 14.47 -9.98
CA GLN A 62 -2.75 14.60 -11.35
C GLN A 62 -4.13 15.27 -11.41
N ILE A 63 -5.04 14.94 -10.48
CA ILE A 63 -6.37 15.57 -10.41
C ILE A 63 -6.24 17.07 -10.06
N ARG A 64 -5.33 17.44 -9.16
CA ARG A 64 -5.12 18.84 -8.76
C ARG A 64 -4.53 19.69 -9.89
N SER A 65 -3.75 19.10 -10.78
CA SER A 65 -3.10 19.82 -11.89
C SER A 65 -4.02 20.04 -13.08
N THR A 66 -5.18 19.38 -13.14
CA THR A 66 -6.19 19.57 -14.20
C THR A 66 -7.46 20.27 -13.72
N ALA A 67 -7.45 20.93 -12.55
CA ALA A 67 -8.60 21.71 -12.12
C ALA A 67 -8.88 22.82 -13.16
N PRO A 68 -10.11 22.96 -13.68
CA PRO A 68 -10.42 23.94 -14.70
C PRO A 68 -10.25 25.33 -14.09
N THR A 69 -9.32 26.10 -14.64
CA THR A 69 -9.30 27.55 -14.49
C THR A 69 -10.62 28.06 -15.04
N ASN A 70 -11.61 28.29 -14.17
CA ASN A 70 -12.70 29.21 -14.47
C ASN A 70 -12.07 30.61 -14.61
N ALA A 71 -11.48 30.88 -15.78
CA ALA A 71 -11.19 32.22 -16.22
C ALA A 71 -12.52 32.77 -16.74
N GLU A 72 -13.21 33.46 -15.84
CA GLU A 72 -14.31 34.37 -16.15
C GLU A 72 -13.87 35.30 -17.31
N PRO A 73 -14.66 35.43 -18.39
CA PRO A 73 -14.29 36.31 -19.49
C PRO A 73 -14.36 37.76 -18.99
N PRO A 74 -13.34 38.61 -19.22
CA PRO A 74 -13.48 40.02 -18.93
C PRO A 74 -14.58 40.59 -19.83
N SER A 75 -15.66 41.05 -19.19
CA SER A 75 -16.68 41.87 -19.82
C SER A 75 -16.09 43.25 -20.09
N THR A 76 -15.99 43.65 -21.36
CA THR A 76 -16.25 44.99 -21.95
C THR A 76 -15.50 45.12 -23.27
#